data_AF-X1D7M5-F1
#
_entry.id   AF-X1D7M5-F1
#
_cell.length_a   1.000
_cell.length_b   1.000
_cell.length_c   1.000
_cell.angle_alpha   90.00
_cell.angle_beta   90.00
_cell.angle_gamma   90.00
#
_symmetry.space_group_name_H-M   'P 1'
#
loop_
_entity.id
_entity.type
_entity.pdbx_description
1 polymer ?
#
loop_
_entity_poly.entity_id
_entity_poly.type
_entity_poly.pdbx_seq_one_letter_code
_entity_poly.pdbx_strand_id
1 'polypeptide(L)'
;MCINISFRRDMIKYSWDGHELRRKQDIKNILDLAIELNSLNSAINQLRETSVINKDLSLSYYEYMVSSTTRCKEWRSKQKEHREQLKHQVLELMDKGFNYSEIGRKLNINNSFAWYLVNKREVLDKSELKKAKKIVNHWNKYSLKSSVLTQQTIQAFELLGLDLPTQNK
;
A
#
# COMPACT_ATOMS: atom_id res chain seq x y z
N MET A 1 -25.22 -53.31 -3.84
CA MET A 1 -23.92 -52.77 -4.28
C MET A 1 -23.67 -51.48 -3.50
N CYS A 2 -22.95 -51.55 -2.38
CA CYS A 2 -22.67 -50.38 -1.55
C CYS A 2 -21.51 -49.61 -2.17
N ILE A 3 -21.77 -48.42 -2.73
CA ILE A 3 -20.73 -47.52 -3.24
C ILE A 3 -19.86 -47.13 -2.06
N ASN A 4 -18.58 -47.49 -2.12
CA ASN A 4 -17.61 -47.31 -1.05
C ASN A 4 -17.36 -45.81 -0.82
N ILE A 5 -18.01 -45.24 0.20
CA ILE A 5 -17.95 -43.80 0.54
C ILE A 5 -16.53 -43.36 0.94
N SER A 6 -15.67 -44.29 1.39
CA SER A 6 -14.26 -44.02 1.70
C SER A 6 -13.48 -43.58 0.45
N PHE A 7 -13.70 -44.22 -0.70
CA PHE A 7 -12.93 -43.95 -1.92
C PHE A 7 -13.18 -42.54 -2.48
N ARG A 8 -14.41 -42.03 -2.35
CA ARG A 8 -14.75 -40.65 -2.74
C ARG A 8 -14.13 -39.59 -1.83
N ARG A 9 -13.96 -39.88 -0.53
CA ARG A 9 -13.31 -38.93 0.40
C ARG A 9 -11.81 -38.83 0.14
N ASP A 10 -11.15 -39.95 -0.17
CA ASP A 10 -9.73 -39.96 -0.47
C ASP A 10 -9.43 -39.23 -1.80
N MET A 11 -10.22 -39.46 -2.86
CA MET A 11 -10.07 -38.72 -4.13
C MET A 11 -10.22 -37.20 -3.99
N ILE A 12 -11.17 -36.74 -3.17
CA ILE A 12 -11.37 -35.30 -2.94
C ILE A 12 -10.18 -34.72 -2.16
N LYS A 13 -9.65 -35.44 -1.16
CA LYS A 13 -8.49 -35.01 -0.38
C LYS A 13 -7.23 -34.85 -1.26
N TYR A 14 -6.95 -35.82 -2.13
CA TYR A 14 -5.83 -35.76 -3.09
C TYR A 14 -5.94 -34.57 -4.08
N SER A 15 -7.15 -34.23 -4.53
CA SER A 15 -7.36 -33.06 -5.40
C SER A 15 -7.03 -31.74 -4.68
N TRP A 16 -7.44 -31.61 -3.42
CA TRP A 16 -7.20 -30.39 -2.64
C TRP A 16 -5.72 -30.19 -2.27
N ASP A 17 -5.01 -31.27 -1.92
CA ASP A 17 -3.60 -31.22 -1.55
C ASP A 17 -2.72 -30.77 -2.73
N GLY A 18 -3.03 -31.23 -3.95
CA GLY A 18 -2.34 -30.79 -5.18
C GLY A 18 -2.55 -29.31 -5.48
N HIS A 19 -3.77 -28.79 -5.28
CA HIS A 19 -4.06 -27.37 -5.45
C HIS A 19 -3.38 -26.49 -4.38
N GLU A 20 -3.26 -26.97 -3.15
CA GLU A 20 -2.54 -26.25 -2.10
C GLU A 20 -1.03 -26.23 -2.35
N LEU A 21 -0.43 -27.36 -2.75
CA LEU A 21 0.98 -27.45 -3.07
C LEU A 21 1.35 -26.50 -4.22
N ARG A 22 0.54 -26.51 -5.29
CA ARG A 22 0.74 -25.60 -6.43
C ARG A 22 0.64 -24.13 -6.02
N ARG A 23 -0.35 -23.78 -5.18
CA ARG A 23 -0.47 -22.41 -4.66
C ARG A 23 0.76 -21.98 -3.84
N LYS A 24 1.28 -22.85 -2.97
CA LYS A 24 2.51 -22.57 -2.21
C LYS A 24 3.70 -22.34 -3.14
N GLN A 25 3.80 -23.13 -4.21
CA GLN A 25 4.86 -22.98 -5.21
C GLN A 25 4.73 -21.68 -6.01
N ASP A 26 3.52 -21.32 -6.46
CA ASP A 26 3.25 -20.05 -7.16
C ASP A 26 3.67 -18.86 -6.29
N ILE A 27 3.26 -18.84 -5.01
CA ILE A 27 3.62 -17.79 -4.05
C ILE A 27 5.14 -17.70 -3.87
N LYS A 28 5.82 -18.84 -3.77
CA LYS A 28 7.28 -18.89 -3.65
C LYS A 28 7.95 -18.28 -4.88
N ASN A 29 7.57 -18.73 -6.08
CA ASN A 29 8.12 -18.24 -7.35
C ASN A 29 7.91 -16.73 -7.50
N ILE A 30 6.71 -16.23 -7.19
CA ILE A 30 6.40 -14.80 -7.24
C ILE A 30 7.29 -14.02 -6.29
N LEU A 31 7.47 -14.48 -5.05
CA LEU A 31 8.29 -13.78 -4.07
C LEU A 31 9.78 -13.77 -4.43
N ASP A 32 10.30 -14.89 -4.91
CA ASP A 32 11.71 -14.99 -5.33
C ASP A 32 12.00 -13.98 -6.46
N LEU A 33 11.15 -13.97 -7.50
CA LEU A 33 11.31 -13.04 -8.62
C LEU A 33 11.00 -11.58 -8.22
N ALA A 34 10.03 -11.34 -7.33
CA ALA A 34 9.70 -9.98 -6.87
C ALA A 34 10.86 -9.34 -6.10
N ILE A 35 11.62 -10.13 -5.35
CA ILE A 35 12.83 -9.67 -4.66
C ILE A 35 13.92 -9.31 -5.67
N GLU A 36 14.12 -10.15 -6.68
CA GLU A 36 15.11 -9.93 -7.75
C GLU A 36 14.78 -8.67 -8.58
N LEU A 37 13.53 -8.54 -9.02
CA LEU A 37 13.07 -7.40 -9.83
C LEU A 37 12.78 -6.14 -9.00
N ASN A 38 12.79 -6.25 -7.68
CA ASN A 38 12.29 -5.26 -6.75
C ASN A 38 10.86 -4.75 -7.07
N SER A 39 10.00 -5.62 -7.62
CA SER A 39 8.65 -5.27 -8.06
C SER A 39 7.73 -6.50 -8.07
N LEU A 40 6.70 -6.46 -7.22
CA LEU A 40 5.72 -7.55 -7.13
C LEU A 40 4.89 -7.68 -8.42
N ASN A 41 4.49 -6.56 -9.01
CA ASN A 41 3.58 -6.57 -10.16
C ASN A 41 4.32 -7.00 -11.43
N SER A 42 5.58 -6.58 -11.56
CA SER A 42 6.45 -7.06 -12.64
C SER A 42 6.66 -8.58 -12.53
N ALA A 43 6.95 -9.10 -11.33
CA ALA A 43 7.12 -10.53 -11.12
C ALA A 43 5.84 -11.33 -11.45
N ILE A 44 4.67 -10.88 -10.99
CA ILE A 44 3.40 -11.55 -11.30
C ILE A 44 3.14 -11.55 -12.80
N ASN A 45 3.32 -10.42 -13.49
CA ASN A 45 3.09 -10.34 -14.93
C ASN A 45 4.04 -11.24 -15.72
N GLN A 46 5.34 -11.21 -15.40
CA GLN A 46 6.33 -12.04 -16.07
C GLN A 46 6.05 -13.54 -15.89
N LEU A 47 5.65 -13.97 -14.69
CA LEU A 47 5.30 -15.38 -14.44
C LEU A 47 3.99 -15.79 -15.12
N ARG A 48 3.03 -14.86 -15.32
CA ARG A 48 1.81 -15.11 -16.09
C ARG A 48 2.10 -15.23 -17.59
N GLU A 49 2.93 -14.34 -18.13
CA GLU A 49 3.34 -14.35 -19.54
C GLU A 49 4.09 -15.64 -19.90
N THR A 50 4.95 -16.10 -19.00
CA THR A 50 5.69 -17.37 -19.15
C THR A 50 4.88 -18.60 -18.76
N SER A 51 3.61 -18.45 -18.36
CA SER A 51 2.72 -19.53 -17.93
C SER A 51 3.24 -20.40 -16.76
N VAL A 52 4.21 -19.89 -16.00
CA VAL A 52 4.71 -20.54 -14.77
C VAL A 52 3.62 -20.56 -13.70
N ILE A 53 2.82 -19.49 -13.63
CA ILE A 53 1.63 -19.39 -12.78
C ILE A 53 0.36 -19.29 -13.66
N ASN A 54 -0.80 -19.57 -13.07
CA ASN A 54 -2.07 -19.56 -13.79
C ASN A 54 -2.44 -18.15 -14.31
N LYS A 55 -2.46 -17.98 -15.63
CA LYS A 55 -2.80 -16.72 -16.30
C LYS A 55 -4.26 -16.29 -16.13
N ASP A 56 -5.16 -17.23 -15.87
CA ASP A 56 -6.61 -16.97 -15.72
C ASP A 56 -6.92 -16.32 -14.37
N LEU A 57 -6.00 -16.44 -13.40
CA LEU A 57 -6.12 -15.73 -12.13
C LEU A 57 -5.69 -14.27 -12.28
N SER A 58 -6.42 -13.39 -11.59
CA SER A 58 -6.18 -11.96 -11.63
C SER A 58 -4.91 -11.57 -10.89
N LEU A 59 -4.31 -10.45 -11.27
CA LEU A 59 -3.15 -9.89 -10.59
C LEU A 59 -3.46 -9.60 -9.11
N SER A 60 -4.63 -9.04 -8.82
CA SER A 60 -5.09 -8.76 -7.45
C SER A 60 -5.24 -10.03 -6.60
N TYR A 61 -5.62 -11.16 -7.20
CA TYR A 61 -5.67 -12.43 -6.48
C TYR A 61 -4.28 -12.87 -6.02
N TYR A 62 -3.28 -12.79 -6.91
CA TYR A 62 -1.89 -13.08 -6.56
C TYR A 62 -1.31 -12.09 -5.57
N GLU A 63 -1.56 -10.79 -5.74
CA GLU A 63 -1.14 -9.77 -4.77
C GLU A 63 -1.71 -10.05 -3.39
N TYR A 64 -3.00 -10.38 -3.29
CA TYR A 64 -3.65 -10.73 -2.03
C TYR A 64 -2.97 -11.93 -1.37
N MET A 65 -2.82 -13.04 -2.11
CA MET A 65 -2.17 -14.25 -1.60
C MET A 65 -0.76 -13.98 -1.09
N VAL A 66 0.07 -13.32 -1.91
CA VAL A 66 1.46 -13.04 -1.56
C VAL A 66 1.55 -12.07 -0.38
N SER A 67 0.70 -11.03 -0.33
CA SER A 67 0.71 -10.01 0.72
C SER A 67 0.42 -10.54 2.12
N SER A 68 -0.30 -11.66 2.22
CA SER A 68 -0.61 -12.31 3.49
C SER A 68 0.59 -13.01 4.13
N THR A 69 1.61 -13.35 3.34
CA THR A 69 2.78 -14.12 3.80
C THR A 69 3.73 -13.27 4.66
N THR A 70 4.36 -13.91 5.66
CA THR A 70 5.37 -13.28 6.51
C THR A 70 6.55 -12.75 5.69
N ARG A 71 7.05 -13.54 4.74
CA ARG A 71 8.16 -13.16 3.86
C ARG A 71 7.87 -11.91 3.03
N CYS A 72 6.64 -11.76 2.49
CA CYS A 72 6.26 -10.54 1.79
C CYS A 72 6.25 -9.32 2.71
N LYS A 73 5.75 -9.48 3.96
CA LYS A 73 5.71 -8.40 4.95
C LYS A 73 7.11 -7.95 5.33
N GLU A 74 8.02 -8.89 5.57
CA GLU A 74 9.43 -8.61 5.85
C GLU A 74 10.12 -7.89 4.70
N TRP A 75 9.95 -8.38 3.46
CA TRP A 75 10.49 -7.72 2.27
C TRP A 75 9.97 -6.29 2.12
N ARG A 76 8.65 -6.08 2.26
CA ARG A 76 8.05 -4.73 2.22
C ARG A 76 8.55 -3.83 3.35
N SER A 77 8.81 -4.38 4.53
CA SER A 77 9.38 -3.63 5.66
C SER A 77 10.80 -3.17 5.33
N LYS A 78 11.66 -4.04 4.80
CA LYS A 78 13.01 -3.69 4.35
C LYS A 78 12.98 -2.63 3.25
N GLN A 79 12.07 -2.75 2.29
CA GLN A 79 11.87 -1.74 1.23
C GLN A 79 11.44 -0.38 1.79
N LYS A 80 10.58 -0.39 2.82
CA LYS A 80 10.15 0.83 3.52
C LYS A 80 11.33 1.47 4.24
N GLU A 81 12.10 0.70 5.00
CA GLU A 81 13.27 1.17 5.72
C GLU A 81 14.32 1.77 4.77
N HIS A 82 14.67 1.04 3.70
CA HIS A 82 15.59 1.53 2.68
C HIS A 82 15.12 2.85 2.05
N ARG A 83 13.81 2.99 1.81
CA ARG A 83 13.22 4.22 1.28
C ARG A 83 13.34 5.40 2.25
N GLU A 84 13.16 5.18 3.55
CA GLU A 84 13.35 6.23 4.56
C GLU A 84 14.84 6.61 4.67
N GLN A 85 15.76 5.65 4.59
CA GLN A 85 17.20 5.93 4.54
C GLN A 85 17.57 6.79 3.31
N LEU A 86 17.09 6.40 2.12
CA LEU A 86 17.28 7.20 0.90
C LEU A 86 16.69 8.61 1.06
N LYS A 87 15.52 8.73 1.69
CA LYS A 87 14.93 10.04 1.96
C LYS A 87 15.84 10.92 2.82
N HIS A 88 16.41 10.38 3.90
CA HIS A 88 17.36 11.13 4.73
C HIS A 88 18.58 11.59 3.93
N GLN A 89 19.16 10.72 3.12
CA GLN A 89 20.30 11.06 2.25
C GLN A 89 19.94 12.15 1.22
N VAL A 90 18.74 12.08 0.63
CA VAL A 90 18.26 13.12 -0.30
C VAL A 90 18.17 14.47 0.40
N LEU A 91 17.61 14.52 1.62
CA LEU A 91 17.51 15.77 2.39
C LEU A 91 18.87 16.35 2.76
N GLU A 92 19.81 15.52 3.23
CA GLU A 92 21.18 15.96 3.54
C GLU A 92 21.92 16.53 2.32
N LEU A 93 21.68 15.97 1.12
CA LEU A 93 22.25 16.51 -0.11
C LEU A 93 21.57 17.81 -0.54
N MET A 94 20.25 17.95 -0.33
CA MET A 94 19.56 19.22 -0.57
C MET A 94 20.07 20.33 0.34
N ASP A 95 20.33 20.04 1.63
CA ASP A 95 20.89 21.01 2.58
C ASP A 95 22.30 21.48 2.17
N LYS A 96 23.04 20.64 1.43
CA LYS A 96 24.35 20.97 0.83
C LYS A 96 24.22 21.74 -0.49
N GLY A 97 23.01 22.05 -0.95
CA GLY A 97 22.75 22.80 -2.17
C GLY A 97 22.69 21.97 -3.46
N PHE A 98 22.66 20.64 -3.38
CA PHE A 98 22.52 19.81 -4.58
C PHE A 98 21.09 19.83 -5.12
N ASN A 99 20.94 19.90 -6.44
CA ASN A 99 19.64 19.78 -7.10
C ASN A 99 19.25 18.31 -7.35
N TYR A 100 17.99 18.04 -7.72
CA TYR A 100 17.48 16.68 -7.93
C TYR A 100 18.26 15.85 -8.96
N SER A 101 18.83 16.48 -9.99
CA SER A 101 19.62 15.79 -11.03
C SER A 101 20.98 15.33 -10.49
N GLU A 102 21.61 16.14 -9.65
CA GLU A 102 22.86 15.79 -8.97
C GLU A 102 22.65 14.71 -7.91
N ILE A 103 21.56 14.82 -7.15
CA ILE A 103 21.15 13.82 -6.16
C ILE A 103 20.88 12.48 -6.84
N GLY A 104 20.14 12.49 -7.96
CA GLY A 104 19.85 11.30 -8.74
C GLY A 104 21.13 10.57 -9.19
N ARG A 105 22.11 11.32 -9.69
CA ARG A 105 23.43 10.77 -10.04
C ARG A 105 24.21 10.24 -8.83
N LYS A 106 24.21 10.95 -7.70
CA LYS A 106 24.94 10.54 -6.49
C LYS A 106 24.37 9.30 -5.82
N LEU A 107 23.05 9.17 -5.77
CA LEU A 107 22.36 8.06 -5.10
C LEU A 107 21.92 6.96 -6.09
N ASN A 108 22.24 7.10 -7.37
CA ASN A 108 21.80 6.21 -8.44
C ASN A 108 20.27 6.00 -8.45
N ILE A 109 19.53 7.12 -8.37
CA ILE A 109 18.05 7.14 -8.42
C ILE A 109 17.56 8.10 -9.49
N ASN A 110 16.34 7.88 -9.97
CA ASN A 110 15.70 8.81 -10.91
C ASN A 110 15.39 10.16 -10.21
N ASN A 111 15.59 11.27 -10.92
CA ASN A 111 15.26 12.64 -10.46
C ASN A 111 13.81 12.75 -9.96
N SER A 112 12.85 12.13 -10.66
CA SER A 112 11.44 12.08 -10.24
C SER A 112 11.26 11.31 -8.94
N PHE A 113 12.08 10.28 -8.70
CA PHE A 113 12.05 9.53 -7.46
C PHE A 113 12.65 10.34 -6.31
N ALA A 114 13.75 11.06 -6.54
CA ALA A 114 14.30 12.00 -5.56
C ALA A 114 13.28 13.08 -5.17
N TRP A 115 12.62 13.70 -6.16
CA TRP A 115 11.52 14.64 -5.92
C TRP A 115 10.38 13.99 -5.12
N TYR A 116 9.98 12.78 -5.49
CA TYR A 116 8.93 12.04 -4.78
C TYR A 116 9.28 11.78 -3.31
N LEU A 117 10.53 11.40 -3.00
CA LEU A 117 10.97 11.12 -1.63
C LEU A 117 10.82 12.34 -0.71
N VAL A 118 11.07 13.54 -1.24
CA VAL A 118 10.94 14.80 -0.50
C VAL A 118 9.47 15.17 -0.32
N ASN A 119 8.68 15.11 -1.41
CA ASN A 119 7.33 15.68 -1.46
C ASN A 119 6.22 14.75 -0.95
N LYS A 120 6.51 13.46 -0.69
CA LYS A 120 5.48 12.49 -0.26
C LYS A 120 4.77 12.87 1.07
N ARG A 121 5.39 13.69 1.94
CA ARG A 121 4.73 14.15 3.18
C ARG A 121 3.70 15.27 2.97
N GLU A 122 3.84 16.14 1.97
CA GLU A 122 2.86 17.21 1.72
C GLU A 122 1.51 16.69 1.19
N VAL A 123 1.48 15.48 0.62
CA VAL A 123 0.24 14.90 0.08
C VAL A 123 -0.68 14.39 1.21
N LEU A 124 -0.11 14.00 2.36
CA LEU A 124 -0.90 13.65 3.55
C LEU A 124 -1.54 14.89 4.16
N ASP A 125 -0.78 16.00 4.30
CA ASP A 125 -1.33 17.28 4.74
C ASP A 125 -2.44 17.78 3.81
N LYS A 126 -2.26 17.68 2.49
CA LYS A 126 -3.32 18.07 1.53
C LYS A 126 -4.57 17.20 1.63
N SER A 127 -4.42 15.91 1.96
CA SER A 127 -5.54 14.99 2.16
C SER A 127 -6.29 15.29 3.47
N GLU A 128 -5.57 15.51 4.57
CA GLU A 128 -6.16 15.87 5.86
C GLU A 128 -6.82 17.24 5.82
N LEU A 129 -6.17 18.23 5.19
CA LEU A 129 -6.76 19.55 4.91
C LEU A 129 -8.03 19.42 4.05
N LYS A 130 -8.04 18.55 3.03
CA LYS A 130 -9.24 18.34 2.19
C LYS A 130 -10.38 17.68 2.99
N LYS A 131 -10.07 16.74 3.88
CA LYS A 131 -11.05 16.12 4.78
C LYS A 131 -11.59 17.13 5.78
N ALA A 132 -10.73 17.90 6.43
CA ALA A 132 -11.12 18.96 7.36
C ALA A 132 -12.02 20.00 6.66
N LYS A 133 -11.65 20.47 5.46
CA LYS A 133 -12.49 21.37 4.65
C LYS A 133 -13.86 20.80 4.36
N LYS A 134 -13.95 19.48 4.06
CA LYS A 134 -15.24 18.82 3.81
C LYS A 134 -16.11 18.78 5.06
N ILE A 135 -15.52 18.49 6.23
CA ILE A 135 -16.21 18.46 7.53
C ILE A 135 -16.72 19.85 7.88
N VAL A 136 -15.87 20.87 7.80
CA VAL A 136 -16.25 22.26 8.09
C VAL A 136 -17.33 22.77 7.12
N ASN A 137 -17.20 22.52 5.82
CA ASN A 137 -18.22 22.90 4.84
C ASN A 137 -19.56 22.21 5.08
N HIS A 138 -19.53 20.94 5.48
CA HIS A 138 -20.74 20.21 5.82
C HIS A 138 -21.40 20.80 7.07
N TRP A 139 -20.61 21.09 8.11
CA TRP A 139 -21.08 21.76 9.31
C TRP A 139 -21.73 23.11 8.98
N ASN A 140 -21.01 24.01 8.30
CA ASN A 140 -21.52 25.34 7.96
C ASN A 140 -22.79 25.31 7.11
N LYS A 141 -22.98 24.26 6.29
CA LYS A 141 -24.14 24.13 5.41
C LYS A 141 -25.37 23.53 6.12
N TYR A 142 -25.17 22.61 7.06
CA TYR A 142 -26.26 21.78 7.58
C TYR A 142 -26.42 21.82 9.11
N SER A 143 -25.53 22.49 9.86
CA SER A 143 -25.65 22.58 11.31
C SER A 143 -26.88 23.38 11.72
N LEU A 144 -27.69 22.81 12.63
CA LEU A 144 -28.78 23.53 13.28
C LEU A 144 -28.22 24.32 14.47
N LYS A 145 -28.95 25.34 14.94
CA LYS A 145 -28.56 26.13 16.12
C LYS A 145 -28.34 25.28 17.39
N SER A 146 -28.97 24.11 17.47
CA SER A 146 -28.85 23.15 18.57
C SER A 146 -27.80 22.05 18.34
N SER A 147 -27.04 22.08 17.24
CA SER A 147 -26.10 21.02 16.91
C SER A 147 -24.87 21.05 17.81
N VAL A 148 -24.52 19.87 18.37
CA VAL A 148 -23.33 19.68 19.20
C VAL A 148 -22.12 19.37 18.33
N LEU A 149 -21.02 20.10 18.54
CA LEU A 149 -19.77 19.86 17.84
C LEU A 149 -19.22 18.49 18.21
N THR A 150 -18.94 17.65 17.21
CA THR A 150 -18.22 16.39 17.43
C THR A 150 -16.73 16.66 17.55
N GLN A 151 -15.99 15.77 18.22
CA GLN A 151 -14.52 15.83 18.32
C GLN A 151 -13.84 15.95 16.95
N GLN A 152 -14.35 15.24 15.93
CA GLN A 152 -13.85 15.32 14.56
C GLN A 152 -14.07 16.70 13.93
N THR A 153 -15.15 17.38 14.29
CA THR A 153 -15.44 18.73 13.80
C THR A 153 -14.53 19.74 14.47
N ILE A 154 -14.34 19.64 15.79
CA ILE A 154 -13.41 20.50 16.55
C ILE A 154 -12.00 20.40 15.96
N GLN A 155 -11.48 19.18 15.81
CA GLN A 155 -10.16 18.94 15.21
C GLN A 155 -10.05 19.49 13.78
N ALA A 156 -11.12 19.43 12.99
CA ALA A 156 -11.14 19.98 11.63
C ALA A 156 -11.09 21.52 11.61
N PHE A 157 -11.75 22.20 12.56
CA PHE A 157 -11.67 23.66 12.70
C PHE A 157 -10.28 24.10 13.18
N GLU A 158 -9.72 23.43 14.19
CA GLU A 158 -8.37 23.68 14.70
C GLU A 158 -7.30 23.48 13.63
N LEU A 159 -7.37 22.38 12.87
CA LEU A 159 -6.44 22.10 11.78
C LEU A 159 -6.48 23.16 10.67
N LEU A 160 -7.62 23.83 10.48
CA LEU A 160 -7.79 24.89 9.49
C LEU A 160 -7.54 26.29 10.06
N GLY A 161 -7.24 26.43 11.36
CA GLY A 161 -7.07 27.71 12.02
C GLY A 161 -8.33 28.57 12.02
N LEU A 162 -9.50 27.93 12.12
CA LEU A 162 -10.81 28.60 12.12
C LEU A 162 -11.40 28.64 13.53
N ASP A 163 -12.12 29.72 13.85
CA ASP A 163 -12.83 29.84 15.12
C ASP A 163 -13.95 28.78 15.22
N LEU A 164 -14.08 28.19 16.41
CA LEU A 164 -15.18 27.26 16.68
C LEU A 164 -16.51 28.01 16.67
N PRO A 165 -17.56 27.47 16.03
CA PRO A 165 -18.86 28.12 15.99
C PRO A 165 -19.45 28.19 17.39
N THR A 166 -19.83 29.39 17.80
CA THR A 166 -20.45 29.65 19.11
C THR A 166 -21.78 28.94 19.19
N GLN A 167 -21.89 27.99 20.14
CA GLN A 167 -23.17 27.46 20.55
C GLN A 167 -23.86 28.55 21.38
N ASN A 168 -24.78 29.28 20.76
CA ASN A 168 -25.72 30.08 21.52
C ASN A 168 -26.56 29.11 22.36
N LYS A 169 -26.28 29.08 23.67
CA LYS A 169 -27.10 28.38 24.66
C LYS A 169 -28.51 28.96 24.70
#